data_AF-A0A957IU53-F1
#
_entry.id   AF-A0A957IU53-F1
#
_cell.length_a   1.000
_cell.length_b   1.000
_cell.length_c   1.000
_cell.angle_alpha   90.00
_cell.angle_beta   90.00
_cell.angle_gamma   90.00
#
_symmetry.space_group_name_H-M   'P 1'
#
loop_
_entity.id
_entity.type
_entity.pdbx_description
1 polymer ?
#
loop_
_entity_poly.entity_id
_entity_poly.type
_entity_poly.pdbx_seq_one_letter_code
_entity_poly.pdbx_strand_id
1 'polypeptide(L)'
;MWRQLKWRIVGGNMAVVIAGATLVLLMTQIVTRMVVPEPILAEVRHLAEASDPAGAEVATAVLLDTFRGTIITAVLVGTIGAIFVGWFSSLALARQILHPLNQLASSSQRIANGRYDERIPIPDSAELASVATHFNQMAQALATIEEQRITLIGNVSHELRTPLTSMIGFLEGLMDGLFPSSEETYAPMHAEMQRMQRLVDDLQTLSRVEAGA
;
A
#
# COMPACT_ATOMS: atom_id res chain seq x y z
N MET A 1 0.53 22.56 -2.92
CA MET A 1 0.82 21.41 -2.02
C MET A 1 1.56 20.24 -2.73
N TRP A 2 1.22 19.90 -3.98
CA TRP A 2 1.93 18.91 -4.85
C TRP A 2 3.45 19.08 -5.03
N ARG A 3 3.97 20.28 -4.78
CA ARG A 3 5.40 20.63 -4.92
C ARG A 3 6.26 20.25 -3.73
N GLN A 4 5.74 19.76 -2.61
CA GLN A 4 6.59 19.40 -1.45
C GLN A 4 6.87 17.90 -1.35
N LEU A 5 6.01 17.08 -1.95
CA LEU A 5 6.08 15.62 -1.82
C LEU A 5 7.02 14.96 -2.82
N LYS A 6 6.98 15.41 -4.08
CA LYS A 6 8.02 15.08 -5.06
C LYS A 6 9.39 15.34 -4.47
N TRP A 7 9.58 16.48 -3.80
CA TRP A 7 10.89 16.87 -3.27
C TRP A 7 11.34 16.10 -2.02
N ARG A 8 10.45 15.43 -1.26
CA ARG A 8 10.84 14.58 -0.12
C ARG A 8 11.19 13.15 -0.56
N ILE A 9 10.41 12.57 -1.47
CA ILE A 9 10.72 11.24 -2.07
C ILE A 9 11.96 11.36 -2.95
N VAL A 10 11.98 12.38 -3.82
CA VAL A 10 13.17 12.74 -4.57
C VAL A 10 14.28 13.09 -3.60
N GLY A 11 14.04 13.83 -2.51
CA GLY A 11 15.08 14.16 -1.53
C GLY A 11 15.75 12.95 -0.89
N GLY A 12 14.98 11.95 -0.45
CA GLY A 12 15.52 10.72 0.13
C GLY A 12 16.28 9.86 -0.88
N ASN A 13 15.72 9.64 -2.07
CA ASN A 13 16.41 8.92 -3.14
C ASN A 13 17.63 9.69 -3.67
N MET A 14 17.52 11.02 -3.75
CA MET A 14 18.62 11.89 -4.15
C MET A 14 19.73 11.88 -3.11
N ALA A 15 19.42 11.78 -1.81
CA ALA A 15 20.44 11.61 -0.77
C ALA A 15 21.21 10.29 -0.94
N VAL A 16 20.53 9.19 -1.25
CA VAL A 16 21.18 7.89 -1.55
C VAL A 16 22.03 7.98 -2.82
N VAL A 17 21.49 8.58 -3.88
CA VAL A 17 22.20 8.77 -5.15
C VAL A 17 23.42 9.67 -4.97
N ILE A 18 23.28 10.79 -4.26
CA ILE A 18 24.37 11.71 -3.95
C ILE A 18 25.43 11.00 -3.10
N ALA A 19 25.05 10.35 -2.00
CA ALA A 19 26.00 9.67 -1.11
C ALA A 19 26.80 8.60 -1.87
N GLY A 20 26.14 7.78 -2.68
CA GLY A 20 26.83 6.75 -3.45
C GLY A 20 27.63 7.33 -4.63
N ALA A 21 27.16 8.37 -5.31
CA ALA A 21 27.96 9.07 -6.33
C ALA A 21 29.21 9.72 -5.72
N THR A 22 29.08 10.29 -4.52
CA THR A 22 30.20 10.89 -3.77
C THR A 22 31.21 9.81 -3.36
N LEU A 23 30.72 8.66 -2.87
CA LEU A 23 31.56 7.51 -2.53
C LEU A 23 32.30 6.97 -3.75
N VAL A 24 31.61 6.83 -4.90
CA VAL A 24 32.24 6.43 -6.17
C VAL A 24 33.33 7.39 -6.56
N LEU A 25 33.04 8.69 -6.53
CA LEU A 25 34.00 9.71 -6.93
C LEU A 25 35.22 9.72 -6.01
N LEU A 26 35.02 9.55 -4.70
CA LEU A 26 36.08 9.43 -3.71
C LEU A 26 36.92 8.16 -3.91
N MET A 27 36.27 7.02 -4.18
CA MET A 27 36.97 5.77 -4.50
C MET A 27 37.78 5.87 -5.79
N THR A 28 37.21 6.46 -6.84
CA THR A 28 37.94 6.71 -8.10
C THR A 28 39.16 7.59 -7.86
N GLN A 29 39.04 8.69 -7.10
CA GLN A 29 40.17 9.57 -6.78
C GLN A 29 41.27 8.86 -5.99
N ILE A 30 40.91 8.04 -4.99
CA ILE A 30 41.87 7.25 -4.20
C ILE A 30 42.61 6.26 -5.10
N VAL A 31 41.87 5.51 -5.91
CA VAL A 31 42.44 4.50 -6.82
C VAL A 31 43.33 5.15 -7.86
N THR A 32 42.93 6.26 -8.47
CA THR A 32 43.76 6.98 -9.44
C THR A 32 45.09 7.42 -8.83
N ARG A 33 45.09 7.94 -7.59
CA ARG A 33 46.34 8.29 -6.88
C ARG A 33 47.21 7.09 -6.54
N MET A 34 46.59 5.91 -6.33
CA MET A 34 47.31 4.68 -6.01
C MET A 34 47.95 4.04 -7.25
N VAL A 35 47.29 4.13 -8.42
CA VAL A 35 47.76 3.56 -9.69
C VAL A 35 48.77 4.46 -10.39
N VAL A 36 48.67 5.78 -10.24
CA VAL A 36 49.63 6.76 -10.78
C VAL A 36 50.41 7.40 -9.63
N PRO A 37 51.40 6.71 -9.04
CA PRO A 37 52.24 7.32 -8.02
C PRO A 37 53.16 8.38 -8.65
N GLU A 38 53.26 9.55 -8.00
CA GLU A 38 54.19 10.66 -8.31
C GLU A 38 55.60 10.24 -8.77
N PRO A 39 56.27 9.21 -8.20
CA PRO A 39 57.58 8.76 -8.69
C PRO A 39 57.60 8.27 -10.14
N ILE A 40 56.50 7.70 -10.69
CA ILE A 40 56.46 7.28 -12.11
C ILE A 40 56.47 8.50 -13.03
N LEU A 41 55.78 9.57 -12.65
CA LEU A 41 55.76 10.83 -13.41
C LEU A 41 57.15 11.49 -13.41
N ALA A 42 57.89 11.39 -12.30
CA ALA A 42 59.27 11.84 -12.23
C ALA A 42 60.20 10.99 -13.12
N GLU A 43 60.05 9.67 -13.10
CA GLU A 43 60.86 8.76 -13.92
C GLU A 43 60.62 8.96 -15.43
N VAL A 44 59.36 9.07 -15.84
CA VAL A 44 58.98 9.36 -17.24
C VAL A 44 59.54 10.71 -17.69
N ARG A 45 59.54 11.72 -16.82
CA ARG A 45 60.12 13.03 -17.12
C ARG A 45 61.64 12.96 -17.30
N HIS A 46 62.34 12.22 -16.45
CA HIS A 46 63.79 12.03 -16.58
C HIS A 46 64.17 11.30 -17.87
N LEU A 47 63.43 10.25 -18.24
CA LEU A 47 63.63 9.53 -19.50
C LEU A 47 63.33 10.39 -20.73
N ALA A 48 62.34 11.29 -20.64
CA ALA A 48 62.00 12.22 -21.72
C ALA A 48 63.03 13.35 -21.89
N GLU A 49 63.64 13.83 -20.79
CA GLU A 49 64.66 14.88 -20.82
C GLU A 49 66.03 14.36 -21.33
N ALA A 50 66.30 13.05 -21.21
CA ALA A 50 67.57 12.43 -21.60
C ALA A 50 67.90 12.48 -23.11
N SER A 51 66.96 12.93 -23.96
CA SER A 51 67.14 13.08 -25.43
C SER A 51 67.60 11.80 -26.15
N ASP A 52 67.35 10.63 -25.56
CA ASP A 52 67.62 9.31 -26.12
C ASP A 52 66.35 8.73 -26.77
N PRO A 53 66.36 8.35 -28.06
CA PRO A 53 65.21 7.71 -28.71
C PRO A 53 64.71 6.46 -27.97
N ALA A 54 65.59 5.70 -27.31
CA ALA A 54 65.17 4.55 -26.51
C ALA A 54 64.39 4.97 -25.24
N GLY A 55 64.78 6.09 -24.62
CA GLY A 55 64.07 6.67 -23.47
C GLY A 55 62.68 7.17 -23.83
N ALA A 56 62.50 7.74 -25.02
CA ALA A 56 61.21 8.18 -25.52
C ALA A 56 60.23 7.02 -25.79
N GLU A 57 60.71 5.90 -26.35
CA GLU A 57 59.89 4.69 -26.55
C GLU A 57 59.45 4.07 -25.21
N VAL A 58 60.35 3.98 -24.23
CA VAL A 58 60.01 3.48 -22.89
C VAL A 58 59.02 4.41 -22.17
N ALA A 59 59.22 5.72 -22.24
CA ALA A 59 58.32 6.71 -21.66
C ALA A 59 56.89 6.62 -22.23
N THR A 60 56.76 6.47 -23.55
CA THR A 60 55.45 6.32 -24.21
C THR A 60 54.76 5.00 -23.85
N ALA A 61 55.50 3.89 -23.76
CA ALA A 61 54.96 2.59 -23.33
C ALA A 61 54.43 2.62 -21.88
N VAL A 62 55.20 3.21 -20.95
CA VAL A 62 54.80 3.36 -19.53
C VAL A 62 53.56 4.24 -19.40
N LEU A 63 53.47 5.33 -20.16
CA LEU A 63 52.29 6.20 -20.17
C LEU A 63 51.03 5.47 -20.66
N LEU A 64 51.14 4.72 -21.76
CA LEU A 64 50.01 3.97 -22.33
C LEU A 64 49.50 2.86 -21.38
N ASP A 65 50.41 2.13 -20.75
CA ASP A 65 50.05 1.07 -19.80
C ASP A 65 49.39 1.64 -18.53
N THR A 66 49.99 2.69 -17.96
CA THR A 66 49.45 3.41 -16.79
C THR A 66 48.08 4.01 -17.09
N PHE A 67 47.92 4.63 -18.26
CA PHE A 67 46.66 5.21 -18.70
C PHE A 67 45.57 4.14 -18.87
N ARG A 68 45.91 3.01 -19.52
CA ARG A 68 44.99 1.88 -19.70
C ARG A 68 44.54 1.30 -18.36
N GLY A 69 45.47 1.04 -17.44
CA GLY A 69 45.16 0.56 -16.09
C GLY A 69 44.25 1.51 -15.34
N THR A 70 44.58 2.80 -15.35
CA THR A 70 43.78 3.85 -14.68
C THR A 70 42.35 3.91 -15.21
N ILE A 71 42.16 3.89 -16.54
CA ILE A 71 40.82 3.90 -17.14
C ILE A 71 40.03 2.64 -16.76
N ILE A 72 40.62 1.45 -16.86
CA ILE A 72 39.94 0.20 -16.55
C ILE A 72 39.47 0.20 -15.10
N THR A 73 40.35 0.54 -14.15
CA THR A 73 39.98 0.55 -12.74
C THR A 73 38.95 1.64 -12.43
N ALA A 74 39.06 2.83 -13.03
CA ALA A 74 38.07 3.90 -12.87
C ALA A 74 36.68 3.47 -13.39
N VAL A 75 36.62 2.83 -14.55
CA VAL A 75 35.37 2.30 -15.12
C VAL A 75 34.78 1.20 -14.23
N LEU A 76 35.60 0.28 -13.72
CA LEU A 76 35.15 -0.80 -12.84
C LEU A 76 34.57 -0.25 -11.53
N VAL A 77 35.29 0.65 -10.86
CA VAL A 77 34.82 1.29 -9.61
C VAL A 77 33.53 2.09 -9.86
N GLY A 78 33.49 2.86 -10.96
CA GLY A 78 32.30 3.62 -11.36
C GLY A 78 31.09 2.72 -11.61
N THR A 79 31.28 1.62 -12.32
CA THR A 79 30.21 0.66 -12.65
C THR A 79 29.68 -0.01 -11.39
N ILE A 80 30.57 -0.51 -10.53
CA ILE A 80 30.19 -1.18 -9.29
C ILE A 80 29.39 -0.23 -8.40
N GLY A 81 29.84 1.01 -8.21
CA GLY A 81 29.11 1.94 -7.37
C GLY A 81 27.80 2.44 -7.99
N ALA A 82 27.70 2.56 -9.32
CA ALA A 82 26.42 2.82 -9.98
C ALA A 82 25.41 1.70 -9.72
N ILE A 83 25.84 0.44 -9.76
CA ILE A 83 25.01 -0.72 -9.41
C ILE A 83 24.54 -0.62 -7.95
N PHE A 84 25.43 -0.32 -7.01
CA PHE A 84 25.07 -0.17 -5.60
C PHE A 84 24.06 0.95 -5.38
N VAL A 85 24.28 2.13 -5.98
CA VAL A 85 23.33 3.24 -5.91
C VAL A 85 21.96 2.84 -6.46
N GLY A 86 21.94 2.17 -7.61
CA GLY A 86 20.71 1.68 -8.23
C GLY A 86 19.98 0.68 -7.32
N TRP A 87 20.72 -0.26 -6.73
CA TRP A 87 20.15 -1.28 -5.84
C TRP A 87 19.55 -0.67 -4.57
N PHE A 88 20.27 0.22 -3.89
CA PHE A 88 19.76 0.91 -2.70
C PHE A 88 18.56 1.81 -3.02
N SER A 89 18.60 2.53 -4.14
CA SER A 89 17.47 3.37 -4.58
C SER A 89 16.24 2.53 -4.91
N SER A 90 16.41 1.37 -5.56
CA SER A 90 15.33 0.43 -5.85
C SER A 90 14.67 -0.09 -4.56
N LEU A 91 15.48 -0.48 -3.57
CA LEU A 91 14.97 -0.92 -2.26
C LEU A 91 14.23 0.18 -1.51
N ALA A 92 14.70 1.43 -1.58
CA ALA A 92 14.02 2.57 -0.98
C ALA A 92 12.65 2.81 -1.60
N LEU A 93 12.56 2.83 -2.93
CA LEU A 93 11.29 2.96 -3.67
C LEU A 93 10.30 1.83 -3.35
N ALA A 94 10.78 0.59 -3.30
CA ALA A 94 9.96 -0.56 -2.96
C ALA A 94 9.31 -0.41 -1.58
N ARG A 95 10.07 0.04 -0.57
CA ARG A 95 9.53 0.27 0.78
C ARG A 95 8.55 1.44 0.83
N GLN A 96 8.81 2.50 0.06
CA GLN A 96 8.01 3.72 0.13
C GLN A 96 6.67 3.64 -0.61
N ILE A 97 6.61 2.87 -1.71
CA ILE A 97 5.42 2.80 -2.58
C ILE A 97 4.77 1.42 -2.51
N LEU A 98 5.55 0.36 -2.68
CA LEU A 98 5.00 -0.99 -2.85
C LEU A 98 4.43 -1.55 -1.54
N HIS A 99 5.05 -1.22 -0.40
CA HIS A 99 4.58 -1.69 0.89
C HIS A 99 3.19 -1.12 1.27
N PRO A 100 2.91 0.20 1.20
CA PRO A 100 1.56 0.73 1.42
C PRO A 100 0.51 0.17 0.44
N LEU A 101 0.88 -0.05 -0.83
CA LEU A 101 -0.04 -0.61 -1.82
C LEU A 101 -0.42 -2.07 -1.48
N ASN A 102 0.55 -2.88 -1.05
CA ASN A 102 0.27 -4.24 -0.59
C ASN A 102 -0.58 -4.26 0.68
N GLN A 103 -0.38 -3.31 1.60
CA GLN A 103 -1.25 -3.16 2.76
C GLN A 103 -2.68 -2.83 2.34
N LEU A 104 -2.88 -1.88 1.42
CA LEU A 104 -4.20 -1.55 0.89
C LEU A 104 -4.84 -2.78 0.24
N ALA A 105 -4.13 -3.48 -0.64
CA ALA A 105 -4.65 -4.69 -1.30
C ALA A 105 -5.09 -5.76 -0.28
N SER A 106 -4.25 -6.05 0.71
CA SER A 106 -4.58 -7.03 1.74
C SER A 106 -5.76 -6.59 2.62
N SER A 107 -5.88 -5.29 2.92
CA SER A 107 -6.94 -4.75 3.76
C SER A 107 -8.27 -4.70 3.01
N SER A 108 -8.25 -4.36 1.72
CA SER A 108 -9.41 -4.50 0.84
C SER A 108 -9.94 -5.93 0.82
N GLN A 109 -9.05 -6.94 0.76
CA GLN A 109 -9.47 -8.34 0.82
C GLN A 109 -10.12 -8.70 2.16
N ARG A 110 -9.62 -8.16 3.27
CA ARG A 110 -10.20 -8.38 4.61
C ARG A 110 -11.57 -7.72 4.75
N ILE A 111 -11.74 -6.50 4.24
CA ILE A 111 -13.05 -5.82 4.16
C ILE A 111 -14.02 -6.62 3.29
N ALA A 112 -13.58 -7.11 2.13
CA ALA A 112 -14.40 -7.95 1.26
C ALA A 112 -14.85 -9.26 1.93
N ASN A 113 -14.07 -9.75 2.90
CA ASN A 113 -14.40 -10.91 3.72
C ASN A 113 -15.20 -10.55 5.00
N GLY A 114 -15.73 -9.33 5.10
CA GLY A 114 -16.61 -8.89 6.19
C GLY A 114 -15.93 -8.22 7.39
N ARG A 115 -14.62 -7.92 7.33
CA ARG A 115 -13.91 -7.19 8.39
C ARG A 115 -13.96 -5.67 8.17
N TYR A 116 -15.10 -5.06 8.48
CA TYR A 116 -15.35 -3.64 8.19
C TYR A 116 -14.66 -2.66 9.17
N ASP A 117 -14.13 -3.16 10.28
CA ASP A 117 -13.35 -2.42 11.28
C ASP A 117 -11.90 -2.14 10.84
N GLU A 118 -11.45 -2.73 9.73
CA GLU A 118 -10.09 -2.57 9.20
C GLU A 118 -9.75 -1.11 8.82
N ARG A 119 -8.57 -0.66 9.25
CA ARG A 119 -8.03 0.67 8.92
C ARG A 119 -6.57 0.55 8.56
N ILE A 120 -6.12 1.38 7.62
CA ILE A 120 -4.71 1.46 7.24
C ILE A 120 -4.07 2.74 7.78
N PRO A 121 -2.78 2.69 8.16
CA PRO A 121 -2.05 3.87 8.61
C PRO A 121 -1.93 4.87 7.46
N ILE A 122 -1.99 6.17 7.78
CA ILE A 122 -1.84 7.25 6.81
C ILE A 122 -0.34 7.46 6.54
N PRO A 123 0.16 7.19 5.32
CA PRO A 123 1.57 7.40 5.02
C PRO A 123 1.91 8.90 4.98
N ASP A 124 3.17 9.25 5.24
CA ASP A 124 3.64 10.65 5.17
C ASP A 124 3.51 11.28 3.78
N SER A 125 3.47 10.45 2.73
CA SER A 125 3.30 10.93 1.37
C SER A 125 1.85 11.30 1.12
N ALA A 126 1.55 12.60 1.01
CA ALA A 126 0.24 13.16 0.68
C ALA A 126 -0.56 12.42 -0.42
N GLU A 127 0.03 11.93 -1.52
CA GLU A 127 -0.74 11.14 -2.50
C GLU A 127 -1.23 9.80 -1.90
N LEU A 128 -0.35 9.03 -1.27
CA LEU A 128 -0.76 7.80 -0.58
C LEU A 128 -1.61 8.08 0.66
N ALA A 129 -1.41 9.23 1.32
CA ALA A 129 -2.20 9.69 2.45
C ALA A 129 -3.65 9.95 2.02
N SER A 130 -3.84 10.59 0.86
CA SER A 130 -5.15 10.83 0.28
C SER A 130 -5.85 9.51 -0.06
N VAL A 131 -5.14 8.57 -0.70
CA VAL A 131 -5.69 7.23 -0.99
C VAL A 131 -6.04 6.49 0.30
N ALA A 132 -5.16 6.50 1.30
CA ALA A 132 -5.40 5.87 2.59
C ALA A 132 -6.58 6.49 3.34
N THR A 133 -6.75 7.82 3.24
CA THR A 133 -7.88 8.54 3.81
C THR A 133 -9.19 8.13 3.14
N HIS A 134 -9.25 8.11 1.81
CA HIS A 134 -10.45 7.67 1.09
C HIS A 134 -10.78 6.19 1.36
N PHE A 135 -9.76 5.34 1.45
CA PHE A 135 -9.94 3.94 1.85
C PHE A 135 -10.57 3.83 3.25
N ASN A 136 -10.03 4.55 4.24
CA ASN A 136 -10.55 4.51 5.60
C ASN A 136 -11.98 5.09 5.69
N GLN A 137 -12.31 6.11 4.89
CA GLN A 137 -13.66 6.65 4.78
C GLN A 137 -14.64 5.62 4.20
N MET A 138 -14.26 4.94 3.12
CA MET A 138 -15.05 3.85 2.54
C MET A 138 -15.24 2.71 3.55
N ALA A 139 -14.17 2.30 4.25
CA ALA A 139 -14.24 1.27 5.28
C ALA A 139 -15.19 1.66 6.43
N GLN A 140 -15.17 2.93 6.84
CA GLN A 140 -16.11 3.46 7.82
C GLN A 140 -17.55 3.44 7.33
N ALA A 141 -17.80 3.85 6.09
CA ALA A 141 -19.13 3.83 5.50
C ALA A 141 -19.70 2.40 5.45
N LEU A 142 -18.88 1.42 5.03
CA LEU A 142 -19.26 0.01 5.03
C LEU A 142 -19.56 -0.52 6.45
N ALA A 143 -18.74 -0.15 7.43
CA ALA A 143 -18.99 -0.52 8.83
C ALA A 143 -20.32 0.02 9.34
N THR A 144 -20.64 1.28 9.04
CA THR A 144 -21.93 1.89 9.41
C THR A 144 -23.10 1.18 8.73
N ILE A 145 -22.98 0.82 7.44
CA ILE A 145 -24.02 0.09 6.71
C ILE A 145 -24.27 -1.29 7.34
N GLU A 146 -23.20 -2.03 7.68
CA GLU A 146 -23.36 -3.34 8.31
C GLU A 146 -23.97 -3.24 9.73
N GLU A 147 -23.59 -2.24 10.51
CA GLU A 147 -24.21 -1.97 11.83
C GLU A 147 -25.71 -1.68 11.71
N GLN A 148 -26.11 -0.87 10.73
CA GLN A 148 -27.50 -0.58 10.43
C GLN A 148 -28.26 -1.84 10.01
N ARG A 149 -27.66 -2.68 9.16
CA ARG A 149 -28.24 -3.95 8.72
C ARG A 149 -28.47 -4.90 9.89
N ILE A 150 -27.48 -5.08 10.78
CA ILE A 150 -27.61 -5.92 11.97
C ILE A 150 -28.71 -5.40 12.88
N THR A 151 -28.76 -4.08 13.09
CA THR A 151 -29.79 -3.43 13.92
C THR A 151 -31.20 -3.63 13.33
N LEU A 152 -31.35 -3.47 12.02
CA LEU A 152 -32.62 -3.71 11.32
C LEU A 152 -33.09 -5.17 11.50
N ILE A 153 -32.20 -6.13 11.28
CA ILE A 153 -32.52 -7.57 11.46
C ILE A 153 -32.96 -7.84 12.90
N GLY A 154 -32.28 -7.26 13.89
CA GLY A 154 -32.67 -7.35 15.29
C GLY A 154 -34.07 -6.80 15.56
N ASN A 155 -34.35 -5.58 15.10
CA ASN A 155 -35.64 -4.92 15.28
C ASN A 155 -36.78 -5.69 14.61
N VAL A 156 -36.59 -6.14 13.37
CA VAL A 156 -37.57 -6.96 12.65
C VAL A 156 -37.84 -8.26 13.39
N SER A 157 -36.80 -8.93 13.88
CA SER A 157 -36.94 -10.17 14.65
C SER A 157 -37.74 -9.96 15.94
N HIS A 158 -37.55 -8.81 16.60
CA HIS A 158 -38.33 -8.44 17.78
C HIS A 158 -39.79 -8.13 17.45
N GLU A 159 -40.05 -7.30 16.44
CA GLU A 159 -41.41 -6.93 16.01
C GLU A 159 -42.22 -8.10 15.47
N LEU A 160 -41.58 -9.13 14.90
CA LEU A 160 -42.24 -10.37 14.46
C LEU A 160 -42.46 -11.37 15.59
N ARG A 161 -41.63 -11.36 16.64
CA ARG A 161 -41.77 -12.32 17.75
C ARG A 161 -43.09 -12.14 18.48
N THR A 162 -43.43 -10.90 18.83
CA THR A 162 -44.66 -10.57 19.55
C THR A 162 -45.94 -11.08 18.85
N PRO A 163 -46.22 -10.73 17.58
CA PRO A 163 -47.41 -11.20 16.87
C PRO A 163 -47.41 -12.72 16.69
N LEU A 164 -46.24 -13.32 16.46
CA LEU A 164 -46.12 -14.77 16.32
C LEU A 164 -46.44 -15.50 17.63
N THR A 165 -45.92 -15.00 18.76
CA THR A 165 -46.25 -15.55 20.09
C THR A 165 -47.74 -15.42 20.39
N SER A 166 -48.37 -14.29 20.04
CA SER A 166 -49.83 -14.13 20.18
C SER A 166 -50.60 -15.15 19.34
N MET A 167 -50.21 -15.36 18.08
CA MET A 167 -50.84 -16.36 17.20
C MET A 167 -50.70 -17.79 17.73
N ILE A 168 -49.53 -18.15 18.27
CA ILE A 168 -49.31 -19.44 18.92
C ILE A 168 -50.26 -19.59 20.12
N GLY A 169 -50.37 -18.58 20.98
CA GLY A 169 -51.28 -18.62 22.12
C GLY A 169 -52.76 -18.74 21.74
N PHE A 170 -53.20 -18.08 20.66
CA PHE A 170 -54.56 -18.25 20.15
C PHE A 170 -54.81 -19.68 19.63
N LEU A 171 -53.85 -20.26 18.90
CA LEU A 171 -53.95 -21.62 18.39
C LEU A 171 -53.94 -22.65 19.51
N GLU A 172 -53.07 -22.50 20.50
CA GLU A 172 -53.04 -23.36 21.69
C GLU A 172 -54.37 -23.29 22.46
N GLY A 173 -54.89 -22.08 22.71
CA GLY A 173 -56.18 -21.93 23.39
C GLY A 173 -57.38 -22.48 22.61
N LEU A 174 -57.35 -22.46 21.27
CA LEU A 174 -58.34 -23.14 20.43
C LEU A 174 -58.20 -24.67 20.52
N MET A 175 -56.98 -25.19 20.53
CA MET A 175 -56.70 -26.64 20.62
C MET A 175 -57.09 -27.22 21.99
N ASP A 176 -56.86 -26.47 23.06
CA ASP A 176 -57.19 -26.86 24.44
C ASP A 176 -58.69 -26.61 24.79
N GLY A 177 -59.46 -26.03 23.86
CA GLY A 177 -60.87 -25.70 24.06
C GLY A 177 -61.12 -24.52 25.02
N LEU A 178 -60.07 -23.76 25.34
CA LEU A 178 -60.12 -22.54 26.16
C LEU A 178 -60.78 -21.37 25.42
N PHE A 179 -60.64 -21.31 24.10
CA PHE A 179 -61.29 -20.30 23.24
C PHE A 179 -62.36 -20.93 22.35
N PRO A 180 -63.55 -20.31 22.21
CA PRO A 180 -64.55 -20.76 21.27
C PRO A 180 -64.09 -20.48 19.82
N SER A 181 -64.43 -21.40 18.91
CA SER A 181 -64.30 -21.23 17.46
C SER A 181 -65.33 -20.23 16.94
N SER A 182 -65.17 -18.96 17.28
CA SER A 182 -66.07 -17.86 16.95
C SER A 182 -65.35 -16.74 16.21
N GLU A 183 -66.12 -15.87 15.56
CA GLU A 183 -65.62 -14.66 14.90
C GLU A 183 -64.80 -13.77 15.86
N GLU A 184 -65.18 -13.74 17.15
CA GLU A 184 -64.48 -12.98 18.18
C GLU A 184 -63.04 -13.47 18.43
N THR A 185 -62.78 -14.77 18.23
CA THR A 185 -61.43 -15.36 18.31
C THR A 185 -60.67 -15.23 16.99
N TYR A 186 -61.35 -15.40 15.84
CA TYR A 186 -60.70 -15.36 14.53
C TYR A 186 -60.36 -13.95 14.05
N ALA A 187 -61.15 -12.93 14.40
CA ALA A 187 -60.91 -11.55 13.95
C ALA A 187 -59.57 -10.96 14.46
N PRO A 188 -59.20 -11.10 15.76
CA PRO A 188 -57.89 -10.68 16.25
C PRO A 188 -56.72 -11.43 15.59
N MET A 189 -56.85 -12.75 15.40
CA MET A 189 -55.84 -13.56 14.71
C MET A 189 -55.62 -13.07 13.27
N HIS A 190 -56.71 -12.82 12.55
CA HIS A 190 -56.66 -12.30 11.19
C HIS A 190 -56.02 -10.90 11.13
N ALA A 191 -56.38 -10.01 12.06
CA ALA A 191 -55.77 -8.69 12.17
C ALA A 191 -54.25 -8.76 12.38
N GLU A 192 -53.78 -9.71 13.21
CA GLU A 192 -52.36 -9.88 13.49
C GLU A 192 -51.60 -10.50 12.30
N MET A 193 -52.20 -11.46 11.59
CA MET A 193 -51.66 -11.97 10.32
C MET A 193 -51.55 -10.84 9.27
N GLN A 194 -52.55 -9.97 9.16
CA GLN A 194 -52.48 -8.79 8.28
C GLN A 194 -51.39 -7.80 8.71
N ARG A 195 -51.16 -7.63 10.02
CA ARG A 195 -50.06 -6.78 10.53
C ARG A 195 -48.70 -7.34 10.14
N MET A 196 -48.48 -8.65 10.31
CA MET A 196 -47.25 -9.33 9.90
C MET A 196 -47.04 -9.23 8.38
N GLN A 197 -48.10 -9.40 7.58
CA GLN A 197 -48.03 -9.26 6.12
C GLN A 197 -47.56 -7.87 5.71
N ARG A 198 -48.16 -6.80 6.26
CA ARG A 198 -47.73 -5.42 5.98
C ARG A 198 -46.25 -5.19 6.32
N LEU A 199 -45.78 -5.70 7.47
CA LEU A 199 -44.38 -5.56 7.86
C LEU A 199 -43.43 -6.26 6.87
N VAL A 200 -43.81 -7.44 6.36
CA VAL A 200 -43.03 -8.14 5.33
C VAL A 200 -43.01 -7.35 4.02
N ASP A 201 -44.15 -6.79 3.60
CA ASP A 201 -44.25 -5.97 2.39
C ASP A 201 -43.41 -4.69 2.48
N ASP A 202 -43.39 -4.05 3.64
CA ASP A 202 -42.56 -2.87 3.92
C ASP A 202 -41.06 -3.21 3.83
N LEU A 203 -40.64 -4.36 4.38
CA LEU A 203 -39.25 -4.83 4.28
C LEU A 203 -38.85 -5.19 2.85
N GLN A 204 -39.75 -5.79 2.07
CA GLN A 204 -39.50 -6.06 0.65
C GLN A 204 -39.35 -4.76 -0.14
N THR A 205 -40.16 -3.75 0.18
CA THR A 205 -40.08 -2.42 -0.43
C THR A 205 -38.75 -1.75 -0.12
N LEU A 206 -38.34 -1.77 1.15
CA LEU A 206 -37.04 -1.24 1.58
C LEU A 206 -35.89 -1.94 0.86
N SER A 207 -35.90 -3.28 0.81
CA SER A 207 -34.84 -4.06 0.14
C SER A 207 -34.71 -3.73 -1.36
N ARG A 208 -35.82 -3.47 -2.04
CA ARG A 208 -35.80 -3.06 -3.46
C ARG A 208 -35.21 -1.67 -3.66
N VAL A 209 -35.49 -0.75 -2.75
CA VAL A 209 -34.94 0.61 -2.78
C VAL A 209 -33.42 0.55 -2.57
N GLU A 210 -32.95 -0.23 -1.61
CA GLU A 210 -31.51 -0.41 -1.34
C GLU A 210 -30.76 -1.12 -2.48
N ALA A 211 -31.39 -2.03 -3.21
CA ALA A 211 -30.77 -2.74 -4.33
C ALA A 211 -30.77 -1.96 -5.66
N GLY A 212 -31.61 -0.93 -5.80
CA GLY A 212 -31.77 -0.14 -7.02
C GLY A 212 -31.08 1.23 -7.01
N ALA A 213 -30.48 1.62 -5.89
CA ALA A 213 -29.66 2.82 -5.70
C ALA A 213 -28.17 2.50 -5.81
#